data_AF-A0A702K1R4-F1
#
_entry.id   AF-A0A702K1R4-F1
#
_cell.length_a   1.000
_cell.length_b   1.000
_cell.length_c   1.000
_cell.angle_alpha   90.00
_cell.angle_beta   90.00
_cell.angle_gamma   90.00
#
_symmetry.space_group_name_H-M   'P 1'
#
loop_
_entity.id
_entity.type
_entity.pdbx_description
1 polymer ?
#
loop_
_entity_poly.entity_id
_entity_poly.type
_entity_poly.pdbx_seq_one_letter_code
_entity_poly.pdbx_strand_id
1 'polypeptide(L)' 'MVEKDRTGNGYNYKPLNLWWKIWRASRDAIKIKLDDKVMVEDEFDKGHNCAIDYCADAIRAAGIKVKE' A
#
# COMPACT_ATOMS: atom_id res chain seq x y z
N MET A 1 -13.96 23.32 -8.31
CA MET A 1 -13.30 24.58 -8.70
C MET A 1 -11.97 24.23 -9.33
N VAL A 2 -11.77 24.61 -10.59
CA VAL A 2 -10.54 24.37 -11.35
C VAL A 2 -9.93 25.74 -11.62
N GLU A 3 -8.83 26.07 -10.97
CA GLU A 3 -8.13 27.33 -11.21
C GLU A 3 -7.11 27.15 -12.34
N LYS A 4 -7.07 28.12 -13.27
CA LYS A 4 -5.99 28.20 -14.26
C LYS A 4 -4.66 28.40 -13.54
N ASP A 5 -3.64 27.68 -13.99
CA ASP A 5 -2.28 28.00 -13.59
C ASP A 5 -1.94 29.46 -13.95
N ARG A 6 -1.11 30.12 -13.12
CA ARG A 6 -0.67 31.52 -13.37
C ARG A 6 0.19 31.66 -14.64
N THR A 7 0.54 30.54 -15.27
CA THR A 7 1.42 30.40 -16.44
C THR A 7 0.68 30.03 -17.73
N GLY A 8 -0.64 29.86 -17.70
CA GLY A 8 -1.46 29.65 -18.91
C GLY A 8 -1.35 28.27 -19.57
N ASN A 9 -0.72 27.28 -18.93
CA ASN A 9 -0.48 25.94 -19.48
C ASN A 9 -1.40 24.84 -18.94
N GLY A 10 -2.46 25.16 -18.20
CA GLY A 10 -3.59 24.25 -18.02
C GLY A 10 -4.30 24.31 -16.68
N TYR A 11 -5.24 23.38 -16.50
CA TYR A 11 -6.01 23.22 -15.29
C TYR A 11 -5.16 22.55 -14.19
N ASN A 12 -4.80 23.29 -13.15
CA ASN A 12 -4.01 22.77 -12.04
C ASN A 12 -4.96 22.33 -10.92
N TYR A 13 -5.26 21.03 -10.81
CA TYR A 13 -6.03 20.45 -9.69
C TYR A 13 -5.19 20.42 -8.40
N LYS A 14 -4.72 21.59 -7.94
CA LYS A 14 -3.93 21.75 -6.70
C LYS A 14 -4.45 20.93 -5.50
N PRO A 15 -5.76 20.85 -5.20
CA PRO A 15 -6.25 19.98 -4.12
C PRO A 15 -5.99 18.50 -4.38
N LEU A 16 -6.15 18.01 -5.61
CA LEU A 16 -5.95 16.59 -5.96
C LEU A 16 -4.50 16.15 -5.71
N ASN A 17 -3.54 17.01 -6.06
CA ASN A 17 -2.11 16.76 -5.82
C ASN A 17 -1.78 16.69 -4.32
N LEU A 18 -2.43 17.51 -3.49
CA LEU A 18 -2.23 17.49 -2.04
C LEU A 18 -2.81 16.22 -1.43
N TRP A 19 -4.05 15.85 -1.78
CA TRP A 19 -4.68 14.63 -1.30
C TRP A 19 -3.89 13.38 -1.69
N TRP A 20 -3.38 13.32 -2.92
CA TRP A 20 -2.50 12.23 -3.36
C TRP A 20 -1.20 12.14 -2.55
N LYS A 21 -0.56 13.29 -2.25
CA LYS A 21 0.64 13.34 -1.39
C LYS A 21 0.33 12.84 0.02
N ILE A 22 -0.77 13.28 0.61
CA ILE A 22 -1.21 12.84 1.95
C ILE A 22 -1.50 11.33 1.96
N TRP A 23 -2.18 10.83 0.93
CA TRP A 23 -2.52 9.41 0.79
C TRP A 23 -1.28 8.50 0.67
N ARG A 24 -0.23 8.96 -0.04
CA ARG A 24 1.05 8.24 -0.09
C ARG A 24 1.79 8.31 1.24
N ALA A 25 1.86 9.50 1.84
CA ALA A 25 2.53 9.70 3.12
C ALA A 25 1.93 8.85 4.24
N SER A 26 0.60 8.70 4.29
CA SER A 26 -0.06 7.86 5.31
C SER A 26 0.30 6.38 5.17
N ARG A 27 0.50 5.88 3.94
CA ARG A 27 0.91 4.49 3.66
C ARG A 27 2.38 4.25 3.95
N ASP A 28 3.24 5.20 3.57
CA ASP A 28 4.68 5.13 3.85
C ASP A 28 4.99 5.15 5.35
N ALA A 29 4.12 5.75 6.17
CA ALA A 29 4.23 5.77 7.62
C ALA A 29 3.91 4.42 8.28
N ILE A 30 3.15 3.54 7.61
CA ILE A 30 2.76 2.24 8.14
C ILE A 30 3.82 1.20 7.81
N LYS A 31 4.27 0.46 8.82
CA LYS A 31 5.17 -0.70 8.66
C LYS A 31 4.55 -1.91 9.33
N ILE A 32 4.17 -2.91 8.55
CA ILE A 32 3.56 -4.15 9.05
C ILE A 32 4.62 -5.25 9.03
N LYS A 33 4.75 -6.01 10.13
CA LYS A 33 5.46 -7.29 10.13
C LYS A 33 4.38 -8.38 10.13
N LEU A 34 4.53 -9.38 9.27
CA LEU A 34 3.69 -10.58 9.30
C LEU A 34 4.34 -11.66 10.16
N ASP A 35 3.54 -12.66 10.52
CA ASP A 35 4.04 -13.84 11.21
C ASP A 35 5.03 -14.61 10.33
N ASP A 36 5.98 -15.28 10.96
CA ASP A 36 6.97 -16.08 10.26
C ASP A 36 6.32 -17.38 9.77
N LYS A 37 6.73 -17.86 8.58
CA LYS A 37 6.24 -19.12 8.05
C LYS A 37 6.69 -20.31 8.90
N VAL A 38 5.82 -21.32 8.96
CA VAL A 38 6.09 -22.58 9.66
C VAL A 38 6.67 -23.63 8.72
N MET A 39 7.34 -24.63 9.28
CA MET A 39 7.71 -25.83 8.52
C MET A 39 6.44 -26.54 8.06
N VAL A 40 6.44 -27.07 6.83
CA VAL A 40 5.26 -27.72 6.26
C VAL A 40 5.30 -29.20 6.58
N GLU A 41 4.48 -29.65 7.54
CA GLU A 41 4.30 -31.06 7.88
C GLU A 41 3.01 -31.63 7.28
N ASP A 42 1.98 -30.80 7.13
CA ASP A 42 0.70 -31.19 6.54
C ASP A 42 0.06 -30.11 5.62
N GLU A 43 -1.16 -30.36 5.16
CA GLU A 43 -1.91 -29.41 4.33
C GLU A 43 -2.36 -28.16 5.10
N PHE A 44 -2.52 -28.27 6.42
CA PHE A 44 -2.89 -27.14 7.26
C PHE A 44 -1.74 -26.13 7.35
N ASP A 45 -0.50 -26.60 7.58
CA ASP A 45 0.70 -25.77 7.58
C ASP A 45 0.92 -25.08 6.24
N LYS A 46 0.69 -25.82 5.15
CA LYS A 46 0.73 -25.26 3.80
C LYS A 46 -0.31 -24.15 3.64
N GLY A 47 -1.54 -24.39 4.09
CA GLY A 47 -2.62 -23.41 4.08
C GLY A 47 -2.28 -22.15 4.89
N HIS A 48 -1.71 -22.33 6.08
CA HIS A 48 -1.24 -21.24 6.94
C HIS A 48 -0.20 -20.37 6.24
N ASN A 49 0.85 -20.99 5.67
CA ASN A 49 1.89 -20.29 4.94
C ASN A 49 1.36 -19.56 3.69
N CYS A 50 0.42 -20.16 2.96
CA CYS A 50 -0.24 -19.51 1.83
C CYS A 50 -1.08 -18.30 2.27
N ALA A 51 -1.75 -18.37 3.41
CA ALA A 51 -2.50 -17.24 3.94
C ALA A 51 -1.59 -16.06 4.28
N ILE A 52 -0.39 -16.32 4.84
CA ILE A 52 0.63 -15.29 5.06
C ILE A 52 1.02 -14.61 3.74
N ASP A 53 1.25 -15.39 2.68
CA ASP A 53 1.57 -14.84 1.34
C ASP A 53 0.43 -13.98 0.78
N TYR A 54 -0.82 -14.46 0.85
CA TYR A 54 -1.98 -13.69 0.39
C TYR A 54 -2.18 -12.38 1.16
N CYS A 55 -1.93 -12.39 2.47
CA CYS A 55 -1.96 -11.18 3.28
C CYS A 55 -0.85 -10.21 2.85
N ALA A 56 0.38 -10.70 2.62
CA ALA A 56 1.48 -9.88 2.16
C ALA A 56 1.15 -9.19 0.83
N ASP A 57 0.58 -9.92 -0.12
CA ASP A 57 0.19 -9.40 -1.43
C ASP A 57 -0.95 -8.39 -1.34
N ALA A 58 -1.98 -8.66 -0.53
CA ALA A 58 -3.09 -7.72 -0.31
C ALA A 58 -2.61 -6.40 0.32
N ILE A 59 -1.70 -6.46 1.29
CA ILE A 59 -1.13 -5.28 1.95
C ILE A 59 -0.27 -4.47 0.95
N ARG A 60 0.56 -5.14 0.15
CA ARG A 60 1.36 -4.49 -0.89
C ARG A 60 0.49 -3.85 -1.97
N ALA A 61 -0.58 -4.53 -2.40
CA ALA A 61 -1.56 -3.98 -3.35
C ALA A 61 -2.27 -2.74 -2.80
N ALA A 62 -2.47 -2.65 -1.49
CA ALA A 62 -2.96 -1.46 -0.82
C ALA A 62 -1.92 -0.33 -0.74
N GLY A 63 -0.67 -0.56 -1.18
CA GLY A 63 0.44 0.40 -1.17
C GLY A 63 1.16 0.51 0.17
N ILE A 64 0.99 -0.47 1.07
CA ILE A 64 1.61 -0.49 2.40
C ILE A 64 2.83 -1.42 2.38
N LYS A 65 3.88 -1.04 3.11
CA LYS A 65 5.13 -1.82 3.20
C LYS A 65 5.00 -2.94 4.23
N VAL A 66 5.30 -4.16 3.79
CA VAL A 66 5.48 -5.35 4.64
C VAL A 66 6.98 -5.52 4.89
N LYS A 67 7.37 -5.69 6.15
CA LYS A 67 8.74 -6.06 6.52
C LYS A 67 8.96 -7.54 6.24
N GLU A 68 10.10 -7.85 5.63
CA GLU A 68 10.64 -9.21 5.53
C GLU A 68 11.16 -9.71 6.88
#